data_AF-A0A7C4DIJ4-F1
#
_entry.id   AF-A0A7C4DIJ4-F1
#
_cell.length_a   1.000
_cell.length_b   1.000
_cell.length_c   1.000
_cell.angle_alpha   90.00
_cell.angle_beta   90.00
_cell.angle_gamma   90.00
#
_symmetry.space_group_name_H-M   'P 1'
#
loop_
_entity.id
_entity.type
_entity.pdbx_description
1 polymer ?
#
loop_
_entity_poly.entity_id
_entity_poly.type
_entity_poly.pdbx_seq_one_letter_code
_entity_poly.pdbx_strand_id
1 'polypeptide(L)'
;MGECLEKLEKLKLQGWNEVLEFLCSFLIESFGKVKKQEVIEDLERFLAKKPMAVLERLKERLESDWTAEAVSSFLEAVKGSLERTTDYAAKLLRGKVVLTLSNSITLRGTFLKAKEISVFVQESLPGGEGKVLFESLRENGIEAFLIPDTLCFRYLREVDACVIGADYVYPSGDVLNKV
;
A
#
# COMPACT_ATOMS: atom_id res chain seq x y z
N MET A 1 -14.32 22.24 -5.96
CA MET A 1 -13.34 21.23 -5.50
C MET A 1 -13.39 21.31 -3.99
N GLY A 2 -13.73 20.24 -3.29
CA GLY A 2 -13.81 20.26 -1.84
C GLY A 2 -12.42 20.28 -1.21
N GLU A 3 -12.36 20.64 0.07
CA GLU A 3 -11.12 20.76 0.84
C GLU A 3 -10.37 19.42 0.93
N CYS A 4 -11.10 18.30 0.95
CA CYS A 4 -10.52 16.96 1.05
C CYS A 4 -9.77 16.58 -0.23
N LEU A 5 -10.41 16.76 -1.40
CA LEU A 5 -9.79 16.43 -2.69
C LEU A 5 -8.53 17.27 -2.96
N GLU A 6 -8.57 18.57 -2.64
CA GLU A 6 -7.39 19.44 -2.82
C GLU A 6 -6.20 18.96 -1.97
N LYS A 7 -6.46 18.53 -0.74
CA LYS A 7 -5.42 17.98 0.14
C LYS A 7 -4.88 16.66 -0.38
N LEU A 8 -5.74 15.74 -0.83
CA LEU A 8 -5.34 14.45 -1.38
C LEU A 8 -4.48 14.59 -2.65
N GLU A 9 -4.83 15.52 -3.55
CA GLU A 9 -4.09 15.74 -4.79
C GLU A 9 -2.69 16.36 -4.58
N LYS A 10 -2.48 17.10 -3.48
CA LYS A 10 -1.18 17.70 -3.13
C LYS A 10 -0.19 16.71 -2.52
N LEU A 11 -0.65 15.54 -2.08
CA LEU A 11 0.23 14.55 -1.49
C LEU A 11 1.15 13.95 -2.57
N LYS A 12 2.46 14.04 -2.35
CA LYS A 12 3.47 13.30 -3.14
C LYS A 12 3.48 11.84 -2.66
N LEU A 13 2.45 11.10 -3.04
CA LEU A 13 2.13 9.78 -2.48
C LEU A 13 2.98 8.68 -3.09
N GLN A 14 3.43 7.74 -2.24
CA GLN A 14 4.08 6.50 -2.66
C GLN A 14 3.20 5.26 -2.51
N GLY A 15 2.05 5.35 -1.83
CA GLY A 15 1.10 4.22 -1.71
C GLY A 15 -0.15 4.51 -0.88
N TRP A 16 -1.02 3.51 -0.74
CA TRP A 16 -2.33 3.64 -0.10
C TRP A 16 -2.27 4.02 1.40
N ASN A 17 -1.24 3.57 2.13
CA ASN A 17 -1.17 3.76 3.58
C ASN A 17 -1.02 5.24 3.97
N GLU A 18 -0.16 5.97 3.26
CA GLU A 18 0.04 7.40 3.45
C GLU A 18 -1.25 8.19 3.17
N VAL A 19 -1.98 7.78 2.11
CA VAL A 19 -3.28 8.39 1.78
C VAL A 19 -4.28 8.15 2.89
N LEU A 20 -4.38 6.90 3.34
CA LEU A 20 -5.35 6.50 4.36
C LEU A 20 -5.07 7.20 5.70
N GLU A 21 -3.82 7.19 6.16
CA GLU A 21 -3.44 7.84 7.43
C GLU A 21 -3.71 9.34 7.38
N PHE A 22 -3.32 9.99 6.28
CA PHE A 22 -3.60 11.41 6.07
C PHE A 22 -5.11 11.70 6.12
N LEU A 23 -5.88 10.95 5.33
CA LEU A 23 -7.32 11.14 5.20
C LEU A 23 -8.03 10.91 6.54
N CYS A 24 -7.72 9.81 7.23
CA CYS A 24 -8.31 9.50 8.53
C CYS A 24 -7.97 10.58 9.55
N SER A 25 -6.72 11.04 9.61
CA SER A 25 -6.30 12.12 10.52
C SER A 25 -7.04 13.42 10.22
N PHE A 26 -7.11 13.81 8.93
CA PHE A 26 -7.87 14.98 8.49
C PHE A 26 -9.34 14.89 8.89
N LEU A 27 -9.99 13.75 8.66
CA LEU A 27 -11.41 13.56 8.99
C LEU A 27 -11.67 13.60 10.50
N ILE A 28 -10.78 13.03 11.32
CA ILE A 28 -10.88 13.08 12.78
C ILE A 28 -10.75 14.52 13.28
N GLU A 29 -9.78 15.29 12.78
CA GLU A 29 -9.52 16.68 13.21
C GLU A 29 -10.58 17.68 12.72
N SER A 30 -11.16 17.41 11.55
CA SER A 30 -12.16 18.27 10.89
C SER A 30 -13.60 17.81 11.13
N PHE A 31 -13.81 16.79 11.96
CA PHE A 31 -15.13 16.24 12.21
C PHE A 31 -16.09 17.32 12.71
N GLY A 32 -17.28 17.42 12.09
CA GLY A 32 -18.26 18.48 12.36
C GLY A 32 -18.01 19.81 11.65
N LYS A 33 -16.83 20.03 11.06
CA LYS A 33 -16.52 21.20 10.20
C LYS A 33 -16.73 20.88 8.71
N VAL A 34 -16.54 19.62 8.32
CA VAL A 34 -16.77 19.13 6.96
C VAL A 34 -18.12 18.41 6.84
N LYS A 35 -18.74 18.48 5.67
CA LYS A 35 -19.99 17.76 5.40
C LYS A 35 -19.68 16.38 4.84
N LYS A 36 -20.39 15.35 5.33
CA LYS A 36 -20.33 13.97 4.84
C LYS A 36 -20.38 13.91 3.31
N GLN A 37 -21.39 14.53 2.70
CA GLN A 37 -21.61 14.46 1.26
C GLN A 37 -20.42 15.01 0.45
N GLU A 38 -19.83 16.12 0.89
CA GLU A 38 -18.67 16.73 0.23
C GLU A 38 -17.44 15.82 0.30
N VAL A 39 -17.22 15.14 1.44
CA VAL A 39 -16.11 14.17 1.60
C VAL A 39 -16.32 12.95 0.71
N ILE A 40 -17.53 12.39 0.67
CA ILE A 40 -17.82 11.22 -0.18
C ILE A 40 -17.59 11.56 -1.66
N GLU A 41 -18.09 12.70 -2.14
CA GLU A 41 -17.89 13.14 -3.52
C GLU A 41 -16.40 13.38 -3.85
N ASP A 42 -15.64 13.96 -2.92
CA ASP A 42 -14.20 14.16 -3.08
C ASP A 42 -13.45 12.81 -3.17
N LEU A 43 -13.82 11.82 -2.34
CA LEU A 43 -13.26 10.47 -2.39
C LEU A 43 -13.58 9.76 -3.70
N GLU A 44 -14.81 9.86 -4.20
CA GLU A 44 -15.20 9.28 -5.49
C GLU A 44 -14.38 9.86 -6.64
N ARG A 45 -14.18 11.19 -6.65
CA ARG A 45 -13.34 11.86 -7.66
C ARG A 45 -11.89 11.41 -7.59
N PHE A 46 -11.35 11.21 -6.39
CA PHE A 46 -9.99 10.71 -6.20
C PHE A 46 -9.85 9.26 -6.67
N LEU A 47 -10.76 8.39 -6.24
CA LEU A 47 -10.79 6.96 -6.59
C LEU A 47 -10.96 6.72 -8.09
N ALA A 48 -11.74 7.55 -8.78
CA ALA A 48 -11.89 7.48 -10.23
C ALA A 48 -10.56 7.68 -10.99
N LYS A 49 -9.60 8.40 -10.40
CA LYS A 49 -8.26 8.63 -10.96
C LYS A 49 -7.23 7.63 -10.44
N LYS A 50 -7.36 7.22 -9.18
CA LYS A 50 -6.42 6.33 -8.47
C LYS A 50 -7.21 5.29 -7.68
N PRO A 51 -7.61 4.17 -8.32
CA PRO A 51 -8.36 3.12 -7.64
C PRO A 51 -7.55 2.52 -6.48
N MET A 52 -8.16 2.44 -5.30
CA MET A 52 -7.55 1.87 -4.11
C MET A 52 -8.62 1.17 -3.28
N ALA A 53 -8.53 -0.15 -3.14
CA ALA A 53 -9.57 -0.94 -2.45
C ALA A 53 -9.81 -0.46 -1.01
N VAL A 54 -8.75 -0.10 -0.29
CA VAL A 54 -8.85 0.37 1.10
C VAL A 54 -9.63 1.67 1.25
N LEU A 55 -9.52 2.58 0.28
CA LEU A 55 -10.25 3.85 0.29
C LEU A 55 -11.71 3.67 -0.12
N GLU A 56 -12.01 2.72 -1.01
CA GLU A 56 -13.40 2.31 -1.28
C GLU A 56 -14.06 1.75 -0.02
N ARG A 57 -13.36 0.90 0.73
CA ARG A 57 -13.87 0.37 2.01
C ARG A 57 -14.07 1.46 3.06
N LEU A 58 -13.18 2.45 3.12
CA LEU A 58 -13.37 3.61 3.99
C LEU A 58 -14.61 4.39 3.56
N LYS A 59 -14.80 4.63 2.25
CA LYS A 59 -15.99 5.32 1.72
C LYS A 59 -17.28 4.60 2.15
N GLU A 60 -17.37 3.29 1.91
CA GLU A 60 -18.50 2.45 2.35
C GLU A 60 -18.74 2.57 3.86
N ARG A 61 -17.66 2.59 4.66
CA ARG A 61 -17.77 2.75 6.11
C ARG A 61 -18.34 4.12 6.49
N LEU A 62 -17.87 5.21 5.86
CA LEU A 62 -18.35 6.57 6.10
C LEU A 62 -19.81 6.77 5.64
N GLU A 63 -20.22 6.08 4.58
CA GLU A 63 -21.62 6.04 4.11
C GLU A 63 -22.54 5.38 5.14
N SER A 64 -22.09 4.29 5.77
CA SER A 64 -22.84 3.58 6.81
C SER A 64 -22.83 4.28 8.17
N ASP A 65 -21.68 4.81 8.59
CA ASP A 65 -21.43 5.31 9.94
C ASP A 65 -20.53 6.56 9.88
N TRP A 66 -21.14 7.73 9.95
CA TRP A 66 -20.46 9.02 9.91
C TRP A 66 -20.16 9.51 11.33
N THR A 67 -19.10 8.96 11.91
CA THR A 67 -18.56 9.34 13.23
C THR A 67 -17.03 9.35 13.22
N ALA A 68 -16.39 10.15 14.08
CA ALA A 68 -14.94 10.15 14.22
C ALA A 68 -14.42 8.79 14.74
N GLU A 69 -15.23 8.15 15.59
CA GLU A 69 -15.00 6.81 16.12
C GLU A 69 -15.02 5.74 15.00
N ALA A 70 -15.91 5.86 14.02
CA ALA A 70 -15.90 4.98 12.84
C ALA A 70 -14.62 5.11 12.03
N VAL A 71 -14.13 6.34 11.83
CA VAL A 71 -12.86 6.59 11.11
C VAL A 71 -11.68 6.00 11.88
N SER A 72 -11.61 6.28 13.18
CA SER A 72 -10.54 5.79 14.05
C SER A 72 -10.53 4.26 14.11
N SER A 73 -11.70 3.64 14.33
CA SER A 73 -11.80 2.17 14.38
C SER A 73 -11.49 1.50 13.04
N PHE A 74 -11.86 2.13 11.91
CA PHE A 74 -11.46 1.65 10.58
C PHE A 74 -9.94 1.67 10.41
N LEU A 75 -9.29 2.78 10.75
CA LEU A 75 -7.84 2.90 10.65
C LEU A 75 -7.11 1.86 11.52
N GLU A 76 -7.55 1.67 12.76
CA GLU A 76 -6.97 0.66 13.66
C GLU A 76 -7.22 -0.76 13.17
N ALA A 77 -8.39 -1.04 12.59
CA ALA A 77 -8.67 -2.34 11.97
C ALA A 77 -7.74 -2.62 10.78
N VAL A 78 -7.50 -1.62 9.93
CA VAL A 78 -6.56 -1.74 8.79
C VAL A 78 -5.14 -1.97 9.27
N LYS A 79 -4.66 -1.20 10.26
CA LYS A 79 -3.33 -1.41 10.87
C LYS A 79 -3.18 -2.81 11.45
N GLY A 80 -4.17 -3.26 12.22
CA GLY A 80 -4.17 -4.61 12.78
C GLY A 80 -4.20 -5.70 11.71
N SER A 81 -4.89 -5.47 10.59
CA SER A 81 -4.90 -6.38 9.45
C SER A 81 -3.55 -6.43 8.73
N LEU A 82 -2.92 -5.27 8.53
CA LEU A 82 -1.58 -5.16 7.96
C LEU A 82 -0.57 -5.93 8.83
N GLU A 83 -0.60 -5.73 10.14
CA GLU A 83 0.29 -6.42 11.09
C GLU A 83 0.17 -7.94 10.97
N ARG A 84 -1.06 -8.47 11.08
CA ARG A 84 -1.31 -9.92 10.94
C ARG A 84 -0.87 -10.47 9.58
N THR A 85 -1.12 -9.71 8.50
CA THR A 85 -0.74 -10.11 7.15
C THR A 85 0.78 -10.21 7.02
N THR A 86 1.50 -9.19 7.51
CA THR A 86 2.96 -9.18 7.48
C THR A 86 3.57 -10.28 8.33
N ASP A 87 3.01 -10.58 9.51
CA ASP A 87 3.48 -11.67 10.37
C ASP A 87 3.32 -13.05 9.73
N TYR A 88 2.17 -13.27 9.09
CA TYR A 88 1.90 -14.53 8.39
C TYR A 88 2.82 -14.68 7.18
N ALA A 89 2.91 -13.65 6.34
CA ALA A 89 3.75 -13.66 5.15
C ALA A 89 5.23 -13.81 5.51
N ALA A 90 5.69 -13.18 6.60
CA ALA A 90 7.09 -13.27 7.04
C ALA A 90 7.48 -14.71 7.42
N LYS A 91 6.56 -15.46 8.04
CA LYS A 91 6.77 -16.89 8.34
C LYS A 91 6.85 -17.72 7.08
N LEU A 92 6.00 -17.43 6.09
CA LEU A 92 5.98 -18.14 4.81
C LEU A 92 7.24 -17.87 3.96
N LEU A 93 7.78 -16.66 4.03
CA LEU A 93 8.93 -16.23 3.24
C LEU A 93 10.29 -16.40 3.92
N ARG A 94 10.31 -16.92 5.16
CA ARG A 94 11.55 -17.18 5.88
C ARG A 94 12.47 -18.10 5.07
N GLY A 95 13.75 -17.71 4.96
CA GLY A 95 14.76 -18.53 4.28
C GLY A 95 14.67 -18.52 2.75
N LYS A 96 13.82 -17.68 2.16
CA LYS A 96 13.59 -17.64 0.70
C LYS A 96 14.35 -16.52 0.02
N VAL A 97 14.65 -16.75 -1.25
CA VAL A 97 15.03 -15.73 -2.22
C VAL A 97 13.78 -15.32 -3.00
N VAL A 98 13.42 -14.03 -2.99
CA VAL A 98 12.17 -13.56 -3.59
C VAL A 98 12.40 -12.46 -4.62
N LEU A 99 11.52 -12.40 -5.63
CA LEU A 99 11.42 -11.27 -6.55
C LEU A 99 10.16 -10.46 -6.25
N THR A 100 10.29 -9.14 -6.18
CA THR A 100 9.18 -8.20 -5.98
C THR A 100 9.21 -7.04 -6.97
N LEU A 101 8.07 -6.35 -7.05
CA LEU A 101 7.83 -5.15 -7.84
C LEU A 101 7.41 -3.99 -6.93
N SER A 102 7.83 -2.78 -7.27
CA SER A 102 7.42 -1.51 -6.65
C SER A 102 7.78 -1.38 -5.15
N ASN A 103 7.17 -0.41 -4.46
CA ASN A 103 7.37 -0.11 -3.04
C ASN A 103 6.11 -0.42 -2.22
N SER A 104 5.82 -1.71 -2.02
CA SER A 104 4.70 -2.11 -1.17
C SER A 104 5.06 -2.04 0.31
N ILE A 105 4.32 -1.25 1.09
CA ILE A 105 4.48 -1.20 2.56
C ILE A 105 4.20 -2.55 3.22
N THR A 106 3.26 -3.32 2.70
CA THR A 106 2.95 -4.67 3.17
C THR A 106 4.13 -5.61 2.95
N LEU A 107 4.77 -5.55 1.78
CA LEU A 107 5.96 -6.37 1.54
C LEU A 107 7.17 -5.87 2.30
N ARG A 108 7.37 -4.55 2.42
CA ARG A 108 8.41 -3.98 3.27
C ARG A 108 8.30 -4.48 4.72
N GLY A 109 7.12 -4.38 5.32
CA GLY A 109 6.87 -4.91 6.67
C GLY A 109 7.07 -6.43 6.77
N THR A 110 6.71 -7.16 5.71
CA THR A 110 6.94 -8.61 5.62
C THR A 110 8.43 -8.95 5.62
N PHE A 111 9.21 -8.29 4.76
CA PHE A 111 10.64 -8.57 4.59
C PHE A 111 11.45 -8.17 5.83
N LEU A 112 11.10 -7.05 6.49
CA LEU A 112 11.69 -6.64 7.77
C LEU A 112 11.49 -7.66 8.90
N LYS A 113 10.42 -8.46 8.83
CA LYS A 113 10.11 -9.50 9.82
C LYS A 113 10.61 -10.89 9.41
N ALA A 114 10.80 -11.13 8.12
CA ALA A 114 11.25 -12.41 7.59
C ALA A 114 12.75 -12.62 7.90
N LYS A 115 13.07 -13.73 8.58
CA LYS A 115 14.46 -14.09 8.84
C LYS A 115 15.08 -14.74 7.61
N GLU A 116 16.38 -14.49 7.38
CA GLU A 116 17.17 -15.19 6.35
C GLU A 116 16.57 -15.02 4.94
N ILE A 117 16.08 -13.82 4.60
CA ILE A 117 15.47 -13.51 3.31
C ILE A 117 16.42 -12.71 2.42
N SER A 118 16.39 -13.00 1.12
CA SER A 118 17.07 -12.21 0.08
C SER A 118 16.04 -11.71 -0.94
N VAL A 119 16.12 -10.44 -1.34
CA VAL A 119 15.07 -9.78 -2.13
C VAL A 119 15.62 -9.14 -3.40
N PHE A 120 15.22 -9.64 -4.56
CA PHE A 120 15.35 -8.92 -5.83
C PHE A 120 14.19 -7.93 -5.97
N VAL A 121 14.51 -6.67 -6.22
CA VAL A 121 13.54 -5.57 -6.36
C VAL A 121 13.67 -4.99 -7.75
N GLN A 122 12.58 -5.01 -8.52
CA GLN A 122 12.51 -4.30 -9.80
C GLN A 122 12.55 -2.78 -9.58
N GLU A 123 13.30 -2.04 -10.40
CA GLU A 123 13.40 -0.57 -10.35
C GLU A 123 12.04 0.15 -10.42
N SER A 124 11.07 -0.43 -11.15
CA SER A 124 9.68 0.02 -11.26
C SER A 124 9.53 1.36 -11.99
N LEU A 125 10.12 1.47 -13.17
CA LEU A 125 10.03 2.62 -14.06
C LEU A 125 8.61 2.81 -14.62
N PRO A 126 8.20 4.05 -14.94
CA PRO A 126 8.98 5.29 -14.89
C PRO A 126 9.04 5.94 -13.49
N GLY A 127 8.32 5.40 -12.51
CA GLY A 127 8.23 5.98 -11.15
C GLY A 127 9.51 5.78 -10.33
N GLY A 128 10.22 4.68 -10.54
CA GLY A 128 11.48 4.37 -9.87
C GLY A 128 11.32 4.00 -8.39
N GLU A 129 10.09 3.74 -7.92
CA GLU A 129 9.83 3.57 -6.50
C GLU A 129 10.43 2.28 -5.92
N GLY A 130 10.76 1.28 -6.75
CA GLY A 130 11.45 0.07 -6.29
C GLY A 130 12.80 0.40 -5.64
N LYS A 131 13.44 1.50 -6.04
CA LYS A 131 14.66 2.02 -5.39
C LYS A 131 14.42 2.37 -3.93
N VAL A 132 13.25 2.93 -3.58
CA VAL A 132 12.90 3.28 -2.20
C VAL A 132 12.80 2.03 -1.33
N LEU A 133 12.15 0.98 -1.85
CA LEU A 133 12.09 -0.31 -1.15
C LEU A 133 13.49 -0.90 -0.98
N PHE A 134 14.27 -0.95 -2.06
CA PHE A 134 15.64 -1.46 -2.03
C PHE A 134 16.51 -0.74 -0.99
N GLU A 135 16.53 0.59 -1.00
CA GLU A 135 17.30 1.39 -0.03
C GLU A 135 16.86 1.10 1.39
N SER A 136 15.55 1.10 1.66
CA SER A 136 14.99 0.78 2.98
C SER A 136 15.39 -0.62 3.47
N LEU A 137 15.37 -1.64 2.59
CA LEU A 137 15.78 -3.00 2.96
C LEU A 137 17.29 -3.06 3.28
N ARG A 138 18.13 -2.40 2.46
CA ARG A 138 19.58 -2.36 2.68
C ARG A 138 19.96 -1.64 3.97
N GLU A 139 19.30 -0.52 4.27
CA GLU A 139 19.47 0.23 5.52
C GLU A 139 19.13 -0.61 6.76
N ASN A 140 18.19 -1.55 6.63
CA ASN A 140 17.80 -2.48 7.69
C ASN A 140 18.58 -3.80 7.67
N GLY A 141 19.67 -3.88 6.90
CA GLY A 141 20.56 -5.04 6.87
C GLY A 141 20.02 -6.26 6.12
N ILE A 142 18.96 -6.10 5.33
CA ILE A 142 18.43 -7.18 4.47
C ILE A 142 19.29 -7.28 3.20
N GLU A 143 19.55 -8.52 2.78
CA GLU A 143 20.17 -8.77 1.48
C GLU A 143 19.16 -8.43 0.38
N ALA A 144 19.42 -7.36 -0.36
CA ALA A 144 18.55 -6.91 -1.42
C ALA A 144 19.35 -6.51 -2.65
N PHE A 145 18.76 -6.67 -3.83
CA PHE A 145 19.35 -6.37 -5.12
C PHE A 145 18.35 -5.58 -5.97
N LEU A 146 18.76 -4.40 -6.43
CA LEU A 146 17.97 -3.63 -7.38
C LEU A 146 18.25 -4.15 -8.80
N ILE A 147 17.22 -4.48 -9.55
CA ILE A 147 17.33 -5.02 -10.92
C ILE A 147 16.55 -4.18 -11.92
N PRO A 148 17.05 -4.04 -13.18
CA PRO A 148 16.28 -3.39 -14.22
C PRO A 148 15.00 -4.18 -14.56
N ASP A 149 13.91 -3.46 -14.80
CA ASP A 149 12.60 -4.08 -15.07
C ASP A 149 12.64 -5.02 -16.27
N THR A 150 13.40 -4.66 -17.30
CA THR A 150 13.58 -5.45 -18.53
C THR A 150 14.32 -6.76 -18.32
N LEU A 151 14.96 -6.96 -17.17
CA LEU A 151 15.76 -8.15 -16.86
C LEU A 151 15.07 -9.10 -15.88
N CYS A 152 13.85 -8.82 -15.43
CA CYS A 152 13.13 -9.62 -14.43
C CYS A 152 13.10 -11.12 -14.78
N PHE A 153 12.90 -11.45 -16.06
CA PHE A 153 12.81 -12.83 -16.56
C PHE A 153 14.07 -13.66 -16.32
N ARG A 154 15.25 -13.01 -16.20
CA ARG A 154 16.51 -13.72 -15.94
C ARG A 154 16.57 -14.25 -14.51
N TYR A 155 16.03 -13.48 -13.57
CA TYR A 155 16.05 -13.80 -12.14
C TYR A 155 14.95 -14.78 -11.73
N LEU A 156 13.94 -15.02 -12.59
CA LEU A 156 12.86 -15.98 -12.28
C LEU A 156 13.35 -17.41 -12.00
N ARG A 157 14.54 -17.78 -12.50
CA ARG A 157 15.14 -19.10 -12.23
C ARG A 157 15.98 -19.14 -10.96
N GLU A 158 16.24 -17.98 -10.35
CA GLU A 158 17.12 -17.80 -9.20
C GLU A 158 16.33 -17.56 -7.91
N VAL A 159 15.01 -17.43 -8.00
CA VAL A 159 14.12 -17.10 -6.87
C VAL A 159 13.20 -18.27 -6.52
N ASP A 160 12.90 -18.41 -5.23
CA ASP A 160 11.95 -19.39 -4.72
C ASP A 160 10.49 -18.96 -4.93
N ALA A 161 10.25 -17.65 -4.97
CA ALA A 161 8.92 -17.09 -5.16
C ALA A 161 8.95 -15.68 -5.76
N CYS A 162 7.93 -15.37 -6.55
CA CYS A 162 7.57 -13.99 -6.86
C CYS A 162 6.49 -13.53 -5.88
N VAL A 163 6.68 -12.39 -5.24
CA VAL A 163 5.73 -11.82 -4.27
C VAL A 163 5.52 -10.36 -4.62
N ILE A 164 4.27 -9.96 -4.81
CA ILE A 164 3.89 -8.59 -5.18
C ILE A 164 2.86 -8.03 -4.22
N GLY A 165 2.79 -6.69 -4.15
CA GLY A 165 1.64 -6.00 -3.57
C GLY A 165 0.42 -6.05 -4.49
N ALA A 166 -0.67 -5.45 -4.04
CA ALA A 166 -1.86 -5.22 -4.83
C ALA A 166 -2.54 -3.92 -4.39
N ASP A 167 -2.96 -3.11 -5.35
CA ASP A 167 -3.83 -1.95 -5.12
C ASP A 167 -5.30 -2.38 -5.09
N TYR A 168 -5.63 -3.42 -5.87
CA TYR A 168 -6.95 -4.03 -5.92
C TYR A 168 -6.87 -5.53 -6.21
N VAL A 169 -7.78 -6.29 -5.59
CA VAL A 169 -8.06 -7.68 -5.98
C VAL A 169 -9.56 -7.76 -6.27
N TYR A 170 -9.89 -7.99 -7.55
CA TYR A 170 -11.28 -8.04 -8.00
C TYR A 170 -11.96 -9.35 -7.56
N PRO A 171 -13.31 -9.38 -7.48
CA PRO A 171 -14.04 -10.62 -7.21
C PRO A 171 -13.75 -11.76 -8.21
N SER A 172 -13.30 -11.44 -9.43
CA SER A 172 -12.85 -12.41 -10.43
C SER A 172 -11.51 -13.07 -10.08
N GLY A 173 -10.75 -12.52 -9.13
CA GLY A 173 -9.38 -12.91 -8.81
C GLY A 173 -8.31 -12.09 -9.56
N ASP A 174 -8.71 -11.20 -10.46
CA ASP A 174 -7.78 -10.31 -11.15
C ASP A 174 -7.12 -9.35 -10.15
N VAL A 175 -5.84 -9.07 -10.35
CA VAL A 175 -5.05 -8.18 -9.49
C VAL A 175 -4.69 -6.91 -10.25
N LEU A 176 -5.13 -5.76 -9.72
CA LEU A 176 -4.62 -4.46 -10.14
C LEU A 176 -3.42 -4.12 -9.26
N ASN A 177 -2.30 -3.83 -9.90
CA ASN A 177 -1.07 -3.43 -9.25
C ASN A 177 -0.25 -2.54 -10.19
N LYS A 178 0.89 -2.06 -9.69
CA LYS A 178 1.89 -1.34 -10.48
C LYS A 178 2.25 -2.05 -11.80
N VAL A 179 2.43 -1.24 -12.85
CA VAL A 179 3.05 -1.60 -14.14
C VAL A 179 4.52 -1.24 -14.12
#